data_AF-A0A976KP14-F1
#
_entry.id   AF-A0A976KP14-F1
#
_cell.length_a   1.000
_cell.length_b   1.000
_cell.length_c   1.000
_cell.angle_alpha   90.00
_cell.angle_beta   90.00
_cell.angle_gamma   90.00
#
_symmetry.space_group_name_H-M   'P 1'
#
loop_
_entity.id
_entity.type
_entity.pdbx_description
1 polymer ?
#
loop_
_entity_poly.entity_id
_entity_poly.type
_entity_poly.pdbx_seq_one_letter_code
_entity_poly.pdbx_strand_id
1 'polypeptide(L)'
;MCGGVLYTYEGKDYRVYFPSPKAVLPIKLKDGGVSLLPWGRRKEQAGKLPMGGWARLDSINAGKWDRYFPVPTKIMVDQFMEKDIEGKSHWFLVTSGQWIQGLVARERDEQRVYVVTIAPEFDDAVHDRWPRILAG
;
A
#
# COMPACT_ATOMS: atom_id res chain seq x y z
N MET A 1 -5.49 9.31 -1.83
CA MET A 1 -4.95 8.01 -1.34
C MET A 1 -4.35 7.21 -2.49
N CYS A 2 -3.13 6.69 -2.29
CA CYS A 2 -2.28 6.03 -3.29
C CYS A 2 -3.07 5.07 -4.16
N GLY A 3 -3.44 5.52 -5.35
CA GLY A 3 -4.34 4.84 -6.28
C GLY A 3 -3.62 3.97 -7.31
N GLY A 4 -2.29 4.09 -7.39
CA GLY A 4 -1.47 3.26 -8.25
C GLY A 4 -0.01 3.24 -7.82
N VAL A 5 0.74 2.28 -8.36
CA VAL A 5 2.17 2.11 -8.15
C VAL A 5 2.86 1.73 -9.45
N LEU A 6 4.14 2.05 -9.54
CA LEU A 6 5.04 1.57 -10.57
C LEU A 6 6.18 0.82 -9.88
N TYR A 7 6.49 -0.38 -10.34
CA TYR A 7 7.61 -1.15 -9.84
C TYR A 7 8.19 -2.07 -10.91
N THR A 8 9.50 -2.31 -10.88
CA THR A 8 10.13 -3.39 -11.64
C THR A 8 10.08 -4.72 -10.88
N TYR A 9 9.65 -5.79 -11.54
CA TYR A 9 9.69 -7.16 -11.00
C TYR A 9 10.15 -8.11 -12.11
N GLU A 10 11.13 -8.97 -11.82
CA GLU A 10 11.72 -9.91 -12.80
C GLU A 10 12.14 -9.24 -14.13
N GLY A 11 12.69 -8.02 -14.05
CA GLY A 11 13.16 -7.26 -15.21
C GLY A 11 12.06 -6.62 -16.07
N LYS A 12 10.81 -6.60 -15.60
CA LYS A 12 9.69 -5.95 -16.28
C LYS A 12 9.05 -4.89 -15.40
N ASP A 13 8.65 -3.79 -16.02
CA ASP A 13 7.95 -2.72 -15.32
C ASP A 13 6.45 -2.99 -15.24
N TYR A 14 5.90 -2.83 -14.05
CA TYR A 14 4.50 -3.02 -13.75
C TYR A 14 3.89 -1.71 -13.28
N ARG A 15 2.94 -1.20 -14.06
CA ARG A 15 2.10 -0.07 -13.66
C ARG A 15 0.75 -0.59 -13.20
N VAL A 16 0.52 -0.52 -11.90
CA VAL A 16 -0.59 -1.19 -11.23
C VAL A 16 -1.49 -0.16 -10.58
N TYR A 17 -2.81 -0.27 -10.80
CA TYR A 17 -3.80 0.61 -10.21
C TYR A 17 -4.72 -0.16 -9.26
N PHE A 18 -5.06 0.42 -8.12
CA PHE A 18 -5.91 -0.22 -7.13
C PHE A 18 -7.29 -0.67 -7.66
N PRO A 19 -7.96 0.02 -8.59
CA PRO A 19 -9.22 -0.49 -9.14
C PRO A 19 -9.07 -1.79 -9.95
N SER A 20 -7.86 -2.16 -10.37
CA SER A 20 -7.63 -3.41 -11.10
C SER A 20 -7.89 -4.61 -10.18
N PRO A 21 -8.77 -5.57 -10.55
CA PRO A 21 -9.07 -6.73 -9.72
C PRO A 21 -7.84 -7.60 -9.40
N LYS A 22 -6.85 -7.58 -10.29
CA LYS A 22 -5.59 -8.33 -10.18
C LYS A 22 -4.43 -7.50 -9.62
N ALA A 23 -4.68 -6.30 -9.07
CA ALA A 23 -3.60 -5.49 -8.55
C ALA A 23 -2.88 -6.22 -7.40
N VAL A 24 -1.56 -6.29 -7.51
CA VAL A 24 -0.65 -6.86 -6.52
C VAL A 24 0.42 -5.83 -6.20
N LEU A 25 1.03 -5.95 -5.02
CA LEU A 25 2.17 -5.13 -4.62
C LEU A 25 3.39 -6.01 -4.33
N PRO A 26 4.60 -5.56 -4.71
CA PRO A 26 5.85 -6.21 -4.36
C PRO A 26 6.19 -5.97 -2.90
N ILE A 27 6.24 -7.03 -2.10
CA ILE A 27 6.67 -7.00 -0.71
C ILE A 27 8.06 -7.61 -0.55
N LYS A 28 8.89 -6.99 0.29
CA LYS A 28 10.20 -7.54 0.65
C LYS A 28 10.04 -8.67 1.67
N LEU A 29 10.60 -9.83 1.36
CA LEU A 29 10.68 -10.99 2.25
C LEU A 29 11.88 -10.89 3.20
N LYS A 30 11.88 -11.71 4.25
CA LYS A 30 12.95 -11.76 5.25
C LYS A 30 14.30 -12.22 4.68
N ASP A 31 14.26 -13.09 3.66
CA ASP A 31 15.44 -13.59 2.93
C ASP A 31 16.00 -12.57 1.91
N GLY A 32 15.38 -11.40 1.80
CA GLY A 32 15.75 -10.36 0.84
C GLY A 32 15.05 -10.46 -0.51
N GLY A 33 14.31 -11.55 -0.76
CA GLY A 33 13.51 -11.72 -1.97
C GLY A 33 12.32 -10.77 -2.04
N VAL A 34 11.65 -10.76 -3.19
CA VAL A 34 10.41 -10.02 -3.42
C VAL A 34 9.29 -10.98 -3.75
N SER A 35 8.13 -10.79 -3.13
CA SER A 35 6.91 -11.55 -3.41
C SER A 35 5.77 -10.62 -3.76
N LEU A 36 4.86 -11.05 -4.64
CA LEU A 36 3.68 -10.28 -5.01
C LEU A 36 2.48 -10.71 -4.16
N LEU A 37 1.86 -9.76 -3.46
CA LEU A 37 0.63 -10.00 -2.70
C LEU A 37 -0.55 -9.19 -3.24
N PRO A 38 -1.79 -9.70 -3.19
CA PRO A 38 -2.98 -8.94 -3.57
C PRO A 38 -3.11 -7.63 -2.78
N TRP A 39 -3.33 -6.54 -3.50
CA TRP A 39 -3.47 -5.22 -2.90
C TRP A 39 -4.88 -4.99 -2.38
N GLY A 40 -5.03 -5.07 -1.05
CA GLY A 40 -6.26 -4.74 -0.35
C GLY A 40 -7.47 -5.52 -0.84
N ARG A 41 -8.67 -5.17 -0.35
CA ARG A 41 -9.91 -5.85 -0.75
C ARG A 41 -10.90 -4.87 -1.37
N ARG A 42 -11.48 -5.25 -2.50
CA ARG A 42 -12.51 -4.46 -3.20
C ARG A 42 -13.90 -4.99 -2.89
N LYS A 43 -14.93 -4.25 -3.31
CA LYS A 43 -16.31 -4.49 -2.87
C LYS A 43 -16.87 -5.77 -3.46
N GLU A 44 -16.52 -6.02 -4.71
CA GLU A 44 -16.84 -7.21 -5.48
C GLU A 44 -16.06 -8.46 -5.03
N GLN A 45 -15.00 -8.28 -4.23
CA GLN A 45 -14.20 -9.41 -3.73
C GLN A 45 -14.77 -9.91 -2.40
N ALA A 46 -15.07 -11.20 -2.35
CA ALA A 46 -15.41 -11.90 -1.12
C ALA A 46 -14.25 -11.84 -0.11
N GLY A 47 -14.56 -12.04 1.18
CA GLY A 47 -13.58 -12.04 2.27
C GLY A 47 -14.00 -11.14 3.43
N LYS A 48 -13.29 -11.27 4.55
CA LYS A 48 -13.56 -10.49 5.79
C LYS A 48 -12.48 -9.47 6.12
N LEU A 49 -11.42 -9.45 5.32
CA LEU A 49 -10.36 -8.46 5.45
C LEU A 49 -10.91 -7.03 5.22
N PRO A 50 -10.25 -6.00 5.76
CA PRO A 50 -10.71 -4.62 5.61
C PRO A 50 -10.88 -4.21 4.14
N MET A 51 -11.93 -3.44 3.90
CA MET A 51 -12.22 -2.84 2.60
C MET A 51 -11.19 -1.76 2.24
N GLY A 52 -10.86 -1.67 0.95
CA GLY A 52 -9.90 -0.71 0.41
C GLY A 52 -8.47 -1.24 0.33
N GLY A 53 -7.56 -0.37 -0.09
CA GLY A 53 -6.13 -0.68 -0.26
C GLY A 53 -5.21 -0.06 0.79
N TRP A 54 -5.77 0.56 1.84
CA TRP A 54 -5.01 1.42 2.75
C TRP A 54 -5.32 1.12 4.21
N ALA A 55 -4.30 1.26 5.05
CA ALA A 55 -4.38 1.11 6.50
C ALA A 55 -3.83 2.37 7.16
N ARG A 56 -4.70 3.17 7.81
CA ARG A 56 -4.22 4.37 8.50
C ARG A 56 -3.35 3.98 9.70
N LEU A 57 -2.21 4.66 9.88
CA LEU A 57 -1.27 4.38 10.96
C LEU A 57 -1.91 4.51 12.35
N ASP A 58 -2.73 5.53 12.56
CA ASP A 58 -3.48 5.74 13.80
C ASP A 58 -4.44 4.58 14.12
N SER A 59 -5.12 4.05 13.10
CA SER A 59 -6.01 2.90 13.19
C SER A 59 -5.25 1.62 13.54
N ILE A 60 -4.03 1.46 12.99
CA ILE A 60 -3.13 0.34 13.32
C ILE A 60 -2.70 0.44 14.78
N ASN A 61 -2.19 1.60 15.20
CA ASN A 61 -1.71 1.82 16.57
C ASN A 61 -2.83 1.70 17.62
N ALA A 62 -4.08 2.00 17.25
CA ALA A 62 -5.25 1.81 18.10
C ALA A 62 -5.75 0.35 18.17
N GLY A 63 -5.02 -0.63 17.62
CA GLY A 63 -5.34 -2.05 17.69
C GLY A 63 -6.52 -2.50 16.80
N LYS A 64 -7.04 -1.63 15.92
CA LYS A 64 -8.20 -1.97 15.08
C LYS A 64 -7.92 -3.10 14.09
N TRP A 65 -6.63 -3.33 13.79
CA TRP A 65 -6.15 -4.35 12.87
C TRP A 65 -5.76 -5.66 13.55
N ASP A 66 -5.67 -5.72 14.87
CA ASP A 66 -5.09 -6.85 15.62
C ASP A 66 -5.75 -8.19 15.32
N ARG A 67 -7.08 -8.17 15.11
CA ARG A 67 -7.86 -9.34 14.71
C ARG A 67 -7.38 -10.02 13.42
N TYR A 68 -6.63 -9.30 12.58
CA TYR A 68 -6.09 -9.76 11.31
C TYR A 68 -4.59 -10.08 11.37
N PHE A 69 -4.01 -10.13 12.58
CA PHE A 69 -2.59 -10.43 12.83
C PHE A 69 -1.66 -9.58 11.94
N PRO A 70 -1.72 -8.24 12.05
CA PRO A 70 -1.06 -7.34 11.12
C PRO A 70 0.46 -7.47 11.21
N VAL A 71 1.11 -7.72 10.07
CA VAL A 71 2.57 -7.79 9.96
C VAL A 71 3.08 -6.60 9.14
N PRO A 72 3.91 -5.71 9.72
CA PRO A 72 4.57 -4.65 8.96
C PRO A 72 5.44 -5.23 7.86
N THR A 73 5.38 -4.66 6.66
CA THR A 73 6.19 -5.09 5.51
C THR A 73 6.73 -3.89 4.72
N LYS A 74 7.71 -4.14 3.84
CA LYS A 74 8.24 -3.12 2.92
C LYS A 74 7.63 -3.34 1.55
N ILE A 75 6.93 -2.34 1.01
CA ILE A 75 6.43 -2.34 -0.36
C ILE A 75 7.47 -1.65 -1.25
N MET A 76 8.08 -2.42 -2.15
CA MET A 76 9.23 -2.00 -2.96
C MET A 76 8.75 -1.47 -4.31
N VAL A 77 8.55 -0.16 -4.43
CA VAL A 77 8.05 0.48 -5.65
C VAL A 77 8.95 1.64 -6.04
N ASP A 78 8.96 1.97 -7.33
CA ASP A 78 9.71 3.10 -7.89
C ASP A 78 8.90 4.39 -7.82
N GLN A 79 7.58 4.29 -8.01
CA GLN A 79 6.66 5.41 -7.93
C GLN A 79 5.32 5.00 -7.32
N PHE A 80 4.61 5.96 -6.73
CA PHE A 80 3.20 5.84 -6.41
C PHE A 80 2.40 6.97 -7.04
N MET A 81 1.12 6.74 -7.23
CA MET A 81 0.20 7.68 -7.85
C MET A 81 -0.84 8.15 -6.85
N GLU A 82 -1.06 9.46 -6.81
CA GLU A 82 -2.14 10.11 -6.08
C GLU A 82 -3.00 10.95 -7.02
N LYS A 83 -4.29 11.08 -6.71
CA LYS A 83 -5.17 12.02 -7.40
C LYS A 83 -5.27 13.31 -6.61
N ASP A 84 -5.06 14.46 -7.25
CA ASP A 84 -5.31 15.77 -6.66
C ASP A 84 -6.81 16.01 -6.38
N ILE A 85 -7.15 17.17 -5.79
CA ILE A 85 -8.55 17.56 -5.52
C ILE A 85 -9.39 17.69 -6.79
N GLU A 86 -8.77 17.92 -7.95
CA GLU A 86 -9.41 17.99 -9.26
C GLU A 86 -9.50 16.59 -9.92
N GLY A 87 -9.01 15.55 -9.25
CA GLY A 87 -9.03 14.16 -9.71
C GLY A 87 -7.91 13.81 -10.70
N LYS A 88 -6.97 14.72 -10.98
CA LYS A 88 -5.84 14.50 -11.88
C LYS A 88 -4.76 13.67 -11.18
N SER A 89 -4.22 12.71 -11.92
CA SER A 89 -3.23 11.76 -11.39
C SER A 89 -1.82 12.35 -11.43
N HIS A 90 -1.14 12.31 -10.29
CA HIS A 90 0.25 12.72 -10.12
C HIS A 90 1.07 11.52 -9.65
N TRP A 91 2.24 11.35 -10.24
CA TRP A 91 3.16 10.28 -9.91
C TRP A 91 4.35 10.84 -9.13
N PHE A 92 4.62 10.23 -7.98
CA PHE A 92 5.66 10.63 -7.05
C PHE A 92 6.71 9.53 -6.97
N LEU A 93 7.98 9.93 -7.06
CA LEU A 93 9.11 9.03 -6.94
C LEU A 93 9.26 8.53 -5.50
N VAL A 94 9.56 7.24 -5.37
CA VAL A 94 10.12 6.64 -4.15
C VAL A 94 11.60 6.45 -4.42
N THR A 95 12.44 7.21 -3.74
CA THR A 95 13.87 7.25 -4.08
C THR A 95 14.57 5.96 -3.66
N SER A 96 15.72 5.67 -4.28
CA SER A 96 16.53 4.51 -3.90
C SER A 96 16.86 4.53 -2.41
N GLY A 97 16.70 3.38 -1.74
CA GLY A 97 16.81 3.26 -0.28
C GLY A 97 15.53 3.59 0.49
N GLN A 98 14.48 4.06 -0.20
CA GLN A 98 13.16 4.25 0.39
C GLN A 98 12.19 3.12 0.02
N TRP A 99 11.15 2.96 0.83
CA TRP A 99 10.03 2.08 0.54
C TRP A 99 8.73 2.63 1.14
N ILE A 100 7.60 2.17 0.61
CA ILE A 100 6.30 2.42 1.24
C ILE A 100 6.11 1.38 2.35
N GLN A 101 5.75 1.81 3.56
CA GLN A 101 5.35 0.86 4.60
C GLN A 101 4.04 0.17 4.19
N GLY A 102 4.09 -1.15 4.14
CA GLY A 102 2.92 -1.99 4.01
C GLY A 102 2.49 -2.62 5.33
N LEU A 103 1.27 -3.12 5.33
CA LEU A 103 0.73 -4.01 6.35
C LEU A 103 0.14 -5.23 5.67
N VAL A 104 0.66 -6.40 6.01
CA VAL A 104 0.06 -7.68 5.62
C VAL A 104 -0.98 -8.06 6.65
N ALA A 105 -2.21 -8.29 6.21
CA ALA A 105 -3.31 -8.75 7.04
C ALA A 105 -3.75 -10.15 6.58
N ARG A 106 -4.20 -10.96 7.54
CA ARG A 106 -4.58 -12.35 7.33
C ARG A 106 -5.97 -12.64 7.87
N GLU A 107 -6.72 -13.46 7.14
CA GLU A 107 -7.98 -14.05 7.57
C GLU A 107 -8.03 -15.49 7.03
N ARG A 108 -7.87 -16.49 7.90
CA ARG A 108 -7.74 -17.91 7.50
C ARG A 108 -6.62 -18.05 6.44
N ASP A 109 -6.94 -18.57 5.26
CA ASP A 109 -6.00 -18.76 4.15
C ASP A 109 -5.86 -17.52 3.26
N GLU A 110 -6.62 -16.45 3.53
CA GLU A 110 -6.56 -15.21 2.77
C GLU A 110 -5.50 -14.27 3.35
N GLN A 111 -4.59 -13.80 2.49
CA GLN A 111 -3.60 -12.78 2.85
C GLN A 111 -3.63 -11.64 1.84
N ARG A 112 -3.62 -10.40 2.34
CA ARG A 112 -3.57 -9.19 1.51
C ARG A 112 -2.63 -8.16 2.10
N VAL A 113 -2.08 -7.32 1.24
CA VAL A 113 -1.23 -6.20 1.63
C VAL A 113 -1.97 -4.87 1.47
N TYR A 114 -1.79 -3.99 2.45
CA TYR A 114 -2.37 -2.67 2.53
C TYR A 114 -1.26 -1.63 2.59
N VAL A 115 -1.41 -0.52 1.87
CA VAL A 115 -0.52 0.64 1.97
C VAL A 115 -0.79 1.36 3.29
N VAL A 116 0.23 1.50 4.14
CA VAL A 116 0.08 2.27 5.36
C VAL A 116 0.03 3.75 5.01
N THR A 117 -0.96 4.46 5.53
CA THR A 117 -1.13 5.90 5.31
C THR A 117 -1.03 6.68 6.61
N ILE A 118 -0.51 7.90 6.52
CA ILE A 118 -0.45 8.88 7.62
C ILE A 118 -1.30 10.09 7.25
N ALA A 119 -1.77 10.80 8.28
CA ALA A 119 -2.24 12.17 8.08
C ALA A 119 -1.02 13.04 7.73
N PRO A 120 -1.14 14.00 6.81
CA PRO A 120 -0.10 14.99 6.58
C PRO A 120 0.16 15.79 7.87
N GLU A 121 1.41 16.19 8.08
CA GLU A 121 1.80 17.06 9.20
C GLU A 121 1.64 18.56 8.90
N PHE A 122 1.19 18.93 7.68
CA PHE A 122 1.05 20.31 7.23
C PHE A 122 -0.43 20.72 7.11
N ASP A 123 -0.78 21.89 7.65
CA ASP A 123 -2.15 22.44 7.59
C ASP A 123 -2.65 22.73 6.16
N ASP A 124 -1.74 23.01 5.22
CA ASP A 124 -2.05 23.28 3.80
C ASP A 124 -2.08 22.01 2.92
N ALA A 125 -2.07 20.82 3.52
CA ALA A 125 -2.02 19.59 2.74
C ALA A 125 -3.31 19.37 1.95
N VAL A 126 -3.18 19.37 0.61
CA VAL A 126 -4.26 19.13 -0.36
C VAL A 126 -4.89 17.73 -0.23
N HIS A 127 -4.29 16.82 0.53
CA HIS A 127 -4.74 15.43 0.71
C HIS A 127 -4.82 15.01 2.17
N ASP A 128 -5.96 14.49 2.62
CA ASP A 128 -6.14 13.99 3.99
C ASP A 128 -5.19 12.85 4.39
N ARG A 129 -4.54 12.19 3.43
CA ARG A 129 -3.75 10.95 3.64
C ARG A 129 -2.62 10.80 2.64
N TRP A 130 -1.42 10.46 3.12
CA TRP A 130 -0.24 10.17 2.31
C TRP A 130 0.31 8.76 2.61
N PRO A 131 0.90 8.03 1.64
CA PRO A 131 1.65 6.81 1.95
C PRO A 131 2.78 7.08 2.92
N ARG A 132 2.95 6.21 3.93
CA ARG A 132 4.08 6.32 4.86
C ARG A 132 5.34 5.80 4.17
N ILE A 133 6.18 6.72 3.71
CA ILE A 133 7.50 6.40 3.14
C ILE A 133 8.52 6.34 4.26
N LEU A 134 9.37 5.31 4.23
CA LEU A 134 10.48 5.11 5.15
C LEU A 134 11.78 4.95 4.38
N ALA A 135 12.91 5.19 5.05
CA ALA A 135 14.24 5.02 4.52
C ALA A 135 15.08 4.12 5.45
N GLY A 136 16.11 3.48 4.90
CA GLY A 136 17.11 2.72 5.65
C GLY A 136 17.74 1.58 4.88
#